data_AF-A0A938E2B9-F1
#
_entry.id   AF-A0A938E2B9-F1
#
_cell.length_a   1.000
_cell.length_b   1.000
_cell.length_c   1.000
_cell.angle_alpha   90.00
_cell.angle_beta   90.00
_cell.angle_gamma   90.00
#
_symmetry.space_group_name_H-M   'P 1'
#
loop_
_entity.id
_entity.type
_entity.pdbx_description
1 polymer ?
#
loop_
_entity_poly.entity_id
_entity_poly.type
_entity_poly.pdbx_seq_one_letter_code
_entity_poly.pdbx_strand_id
1 'polypeptide(L)'
;MGGAFDLYPREIQGRRVPYYSSALAAALERRLDAFAQLATDSGGRLLLLTTPCFDPSDVFEAQMRTRLTETQRITWFNERLREYARQHPGVGIIDLHSLVCRSDRPRVQIGSAEMQSDGIHFTPTGAAAVWRSVSDDLAWWLDPEPMPPVGAGPPSP
;
A
#
# COMPACT_ATOMS: atom_id res chain seq x y z
N MET A 1 4.48 -8.26 3.47
CA MET A 1 4.97 -6.87 3.48
C MET A 1 5.07 -6.38 4.91
N GLY A 2 5.84 -5.32 5.17
CA GLY A 2 6.17 -4.81 6.52
C GLY A 2 5.44 -3.53 6.93
N GLY A 3 4.53 -2.99 6.10
CA GLY A 3 3.77 -1.78 6.42
C GLY A 3 4.67 -0.55 6.44
N ALA A 4 4.58 0.29 7.49
CA ALA A 4 5.41 1.48 7.65
C ALA A 4 6.93 1.19 7.52
N PHE A 5 7.36 -0.03 7.85
CA PHE A 5 8.75 -0.44 7.70
C PHE A 5 9.20 -0.57 6.25
N ASP A 6 8.30 -0.71 5.26
CA ASP A 6 8.64 -0.73 3.83
C ASP A 6 9.20 0.60 3.31
N LEU A 7 9.16 1.65 4.14
CA LEU A 7 9.79 2.96 3.87
C LEU A 7 11.27 3.07 4.25
N TYR A 8 11.86 1.99 4.76
CA TYR A 8 13.23 1.99 5.28
C TYR A 8 14.21 1.33 4.31
N PRO A 9 15.47 1.82 4.22
CA PRO A 9 16.54 1.09 3.58
C PRO A 9 16.62 -0.34 4.12
N ARG A 10 16.92 -1.30 3.25
CA ARG A 10 17.04 -2.70 3.62
C ARG A 10 18.50 -3.10 3.72
N GLU A 11 18.79 -4.02 4.62
CA GLU A 11 20.02 -4.80 4.54
C GLU A 11 19.73 -6.06 3.73
N ILE A 12 20.50 -6.25 2.66
CA ILE A 12 20.37 -7.39 1.77
C ILE A 12 21.75 -8.02 1.68
N GLN A 13 21.87 -9.28 2.11
CA GLN A 13 23.15 -10.01 2.16
C GLN A 13 24.25 -9.24 2.93
N GLY A 14 23.89 -8.65 4.07
CA GLY A 14 24.81 -7.88 4.91
C GLY A 14 25.21 -6.51 4.37
N ARG A 15 24.60 -6.04 3.26
CA ARG A 15 24.86 -4.72 2.68
C ARG A 15 23.63 -3.84 2.80
N ARG A 16 23.83 -2.62 3.28
CA ARG A 16 22.79 -1.59 3.27
C ARG A 16 22.52 -1.15 1.83
N VAL A 17 21.29 -1.33 1.38
CA VAL A 17 20.83 -0.95 0.05
C VAL A 17 20.13 0.41 0.13
N PRO A 18 20.55 1.43 -0.65
CA PRO A 18 19.92 2.73 -0.64
C PRO A 18 18.45 2.66 -1.09
N TYR A 19 17.60 3.51 -0.51
CA TYR A 19 16.15 3.41 -0.68
C TYR A 19 15.70 3.58 -2.14
N TYR A 20 16.15 4.61 -2.82
CA TYR A 20 15.75 4.90 -4.21
C TYR A 20 16.58 4.14 -5.26
N SER A 21 17.29 3.08 -4.87
CA SER A 21 18.19 2.36 -5.78
C SER A 21 17.47 1.32 -6.63
N SER A 22 18.00 1.06 -7.82
CA SER A 22 17.60 -0.08 -8.66
C SER A 22 17.77 -1.42 -7.94
N ALA A 23 18.77 -1.54 -7.06
CA ALA A 23 18.98 -2.72 -6.23
C ALA A 23 17.82 -2.96 -5.24
N LEU A 24 17.27 -1.90 -4.62
CA LEU A 24 16.09 -2.05 -3.77
C LEU A 24 14.84 -2.36 -4.60
N ALA A 25 14.67 -1.70 -5.75
CA ALA A 25 13.56 -1.98 -6.66
C ALA A 25 13.53 -3.45 -7.09
N ALA A 26 14.67 -3.99 -7.54
CA ALA A 26 14.77 -5.40 -7.93
C ALA A 26 14.57 -6.36 -6.74
N ALA A 27 14.95 -5.96 -5.53
CA ALA A 27 14.70 -6.76 -4.34
C ALA A 27 13.22 -6.77 -3.94
N LEU A 28 12.54 -5.64 -4.08
CA LEU A 28 11.09 -5.53 -3.88
C LEU A 28 10.34 -6.40 -4.89
N GLU A 29 10.70 -6.30 -6.18
CA GLU A 29 10.11 -7.10 -7.25
C GLU A 29 10.24 -8.61 -6.98
N ARG A 30 11.45 -9.11 -6.70
CA ARG A 30 11.66 -10.53 -6.32
C ARG A 30 10.82 -10.96 -5.11
N ARG A 31 10.59 -10.04 -4.16
CA ARG A 31 9.77 -10.33 -2.98
C ARG A 31 8.29 -10.41 -3.34
N LEU A 32 7.82 -9.55 -4.26
CA LEU A 32 6.47 -9.61 -4.79
C LEU A 32 6.25 -10.86 -5.63
N ASP A 33 7.23 -11.28 -6.46
CA ASP A 33 7.17 -12.54 -7.20
C ASP A 33 6.98 -13.75 -6.28
N ALA A 34 7.76 -13.80 -5.19
CA ALA A 34 7.64 -14.87 -4.21
C ALA A 34 6.25 -14.88 -3.54
N PHE A 35 5.63 -13.72 -3.31
CA PHE A 35 4.27 -13.64 -2.78
C PHE A 35 3.22 -14.01 -3.82
N ALA A 36 3.40 -13.61 -5.07
CA ALA A 36 2.50 -13.92 -6.17
C ALA A 36 2.49 -15.43 -6.39
N GLN A 37 3.67 -16.04 -6.49
CA GLN A 37 3.83 -17.49 -6.61
C GLN A 37 3.17 -18.24 -5.45
N LEU A 38 3.44 -17.84 -4.20
CA LEU A 38 2.82 -18.47 -3.03
C LEU A 38 1.28 -18.39 -3.07
N ALA A 39 0.74 -17.23 -3.46
CA ALA A 39 -0.70 -17.05 -3.57
C ALA A 39 -1.29 -17.94 -4.67
N THR A 40 -0.69 -17.95 -5.87
CA THR A 40 -1.18 -18.69 -7.03
C THR A 40 -1.02 -20.19 -6.88
N ASP A 41 0.06 -20.67 -6.24
CA ASP A 41 0.27 -22.09 -5.95
C ASP A 41 -0.83 -22.66 -5.04
N SER A 42 -1.48 -21.79 -4.26
CA SER A 42 -2.63 -22.11 -3.41
C SER A 42 -3.98 -21.88 -4.09
N GLY A 43 -4.00 -21.57 -5.39
CA GLY A 43 -5.20 -21.20 -6.16
C GLY A 43 -5.77 -19.81 -5.84
N GLY A 44 -5.02 -19.00 -5.08
CA GLY A 44 -5.40 -17.64 -4.69
C GLY A 44 -4.97 -16.58 -5.71
N ARG A 45 -5.34 -15.33 -5.42
CA ARG A 45 -4.93 -14.12 -6.15
C ARG A 45 -4.10 -13.24 -5.22
N LEU A 46 -3.16 -12.48 -5.78
CA LEU A 46 -2.42 -11.47 -5.03
C LEU A 46 -3.04 -10.10 -5.25
N LEU A 47 -3.40 -9.43 -4.15
CA LEU A 47 -3.80 -8.03 -4.13
C LEU A 47 -2.78 -7.22 -3.34
N LEU A 48 -2.33 -6.12 -3.92
CA LEU A 48 -1.41 -5.18 -3.29
C LEU A 48 -2.17 -3.96 -2.78
N LEU A 49 -1.84 -3.50 -1.59
CA LEU A 49 -2.34 -2.25 -1.03
C LEU A 49 -1.23 -1.20 -1.12
N THR A 50 -1.55 0.00 -1.62
CA THR A 50 -0.61 1.12 -1.56
C THR A 50 -0.40 1.57 -0.11
N THR A 51 0.81 2.00 0.21
CA THR A 51 1.17 2.51 1.54
C THR A 51 0.50 3.87 1.77
N PRO A 52 -0.18 4.08 2.90
CA PRO A 52 -0.78 5.37 3.23
C PRO A 52 0.28 6.39 3.63
N CYS A 53 -0.16 7.64 3.71
CA CYS A 53 0.52 8.75 4.38
C CYS A 53 0.53 8.52 5.90
N PHE A 54 1.58 9.04 6.54
CA PHE A 54 1.79 8.94 7.99
C PHE A 54 1.96 10.34 8.59
N ASP A 55 1.58 10.50 9.85
CA ASP A 55 1.85 11.71 10.63
C ASP A 55 2.17 11.32 12.09
N PRO A 56 3.28 10.59 12.32
CA PRO A 56 3.50 9.92 13.59
C PRO A 56 3.65 10.92 14.74
N SER A 57 2.99 10.62 15.85
CA SER A 57 3.08 11.39 17.09
C SER A 57 4.50 11.41 17.67
N ASP A 58 4.70 12.26 18.68
CA ASP A 58 5.99 12.48 19.32
C ASP A 58 6.50 11.34 20.21
N VAL A 59 5.66 10.33 20.45
CA VAL A 59 6.07 9.07 21.10
C VAL A 59 7.06 8.28 20.24
N PHE A 60 7.13 8.55 18.93
CA PHE A 60 8.07 7.90 18.01
C PHE A 60 9.39 8.68 17.90
N GLU A 61 10.49 7.93 17.74
CA GLU A 61 11.82 8.52 17.55
C GLU A 61 11.86 9.50 16.37
N ALA A 62 12.57 10.62 16.53
CA ALA A 62 12.62 11.67 15.52
C ALA A 62 13.05 11.16 14.14
N GLN A 63 14.05 10.28 14.08
CA GLN A 63 14.52 9.71 12.82
C GLN A 63 13.45 8.85 12.12
N MET A 64 12.65 8.12 12.89
CA MET A 64 11.52 7.33 12.37
C MET A 64 10.44 8.25 11.81
N ARG A 65 10.06 9.30 12.55
CA ARG A 65 9.07 10.29 12.10
C ARG A 65 9.49 10.90 10.76
N THR A 66 10.71 11.41 10.65
CA THR A 66 11.24 12.01 9.41
C THR A 66 11.12 11.09 8.21
N ARG A 67 11.44 9.79 8.37
CA ARG A 67 11.38 8.82 7.26
C ARG A 67 9.95 8.50 6.86
N LEU A 68 9.05 8.36 7.83
CA LEU A 68 7.65 8.03 7.57
C LEU A 68 6.87 9.19 6.94
N THR A 69 7.25 10.44 7.24
CA THR A 69 6.62 11.63 6.65
C THR A 69 7.26 12.07 5.32
N GLU A 70 8.30 11.37 4.84
CA GLU A 70 8.97 11.72 3.59
C GLU A 70 8.12 11.27 2.40
N THR A 71 7.28 12.18 1.86
CA THR A 71 6.34 11.89 0.76
C THR A 71 7.00 11.21 -0.43
N GLN A 72 8.23 11.59 -0.78
CA GLN A 72 8.97 10.97 -1.88
C GLN A 72 9.20 9.46 -1.69
N ARG A 73 9.37 8.98 -0.45
CA ARG A 73 9.50 7.54 -0.15
C ARG A 73 8.20 6.81 -0.42
N ILE A 74 7.09 7.37 0.05
CA ILE A 74 5.75 6.81 -0.12
C ILE A 74 5.40 6.76 -1.59
N THR A 75 5.61 7.86 -2.32
CA THR A 75 5.39 7.95 -3.77
C THR A 75 6.21 6.91 -4.51
N TRP A 76 7.52 6.85 -4.26
CA TRP A 76 8.41 5.89 -4.91
C TRP A 76 7.97 4.44 -4.65
N PHE A 77 7.65 4.11 -3.40
CA PHE A 77 7.22 2.76 -3.04
C PHE A 77 5.89 2.39 -3.71
N ASN A 78 4.90 3.26 -3.63
CA ASN A 78 3.58 3.04 -4.24
C ASN A 78 3.66 2.94 -5.76
N GLU A 79 4.53 3.72 -6.41
CA GLU A 79 4.81 3.58 -7.84
C GLU A 79 5.41 2.21 -8.16
N ARG A 80 6.32 1.67 -7.33
CA ARG A 80 6.85 0.30 -7.54
C ARG A 80 5.75 -0.76 -7.44
N LEU A 81 4.81 -0.64 -6.49
CA LEU A 81 3.68 -1.56 -6.38
C LEU A 81 2.75 -1.47 -7.60
N ARG A 82 2.42 -0.25 -8.04
CA ARG A 82 1.58 -0.01 -9.23
C ARG A 82 2.25 -0.55 -10.50
N GLU A 83 3.54 -0.31 -10.65
CA GLU A 83 4.32 -0.81 -11.78
C GLU A 83 4.33 -2.35 -11.81
N TYR A 84 4.55 -2.98 -10.66
CA TYR A 84 4.52 -4.43 -10.54
C TYR A 84 3.17 -5.01 -10.97
N ALA A 85 2.06 -4.48 -10.45
CA ALA A 85 0.71 -4.93 -10.81
C ALA A 85 0.44 -4.75 -12.32
N ARG A 86 0.89 -3.64 -12.92
CA ARG A 86 0.76 -3.38 -14.36
C ARG A 86 1.50 -4.39 -15.24
N GLN A 87 2.64 -4.90 -14.76
CA GLN A 87 3.44 -5.90 -15.46
C GLN A 87 2.96 -7.34 -15.22
N HIS A 88 2.11 -7.57 -14.22
CA HIS A 88 1.64 -8.89 -13.80
C HIS A 88 0.11 -8.96 -13.81
N PRO A 89 -0.54 -9.32 -14.94
CA PRO A 89 -2.01 -9.27 -15.10
C PRO A 89 -2.84 -10.07 -14.08
N GLY A 90 -2.23 -11.00 -13.33
CA GLY A 90 -2.87 -11.74 -12.24
C GLY A 90 -2.77 -11.08 -10.85
N VAL A 91 -2.12 -9.91 -10.76
CA VAL A 91 -1.90 -9.17 -9.52
C VAL A 91 -2.74 -7.90 -9.55
N GLY A 92 -3.62 -7.76 -8.57
CA GLY A 92 -4.44 -6.56 -8.44
C GLY A 92 -3.83 -5.54 -7.50
N ILE A 93 -4.36 -4.31 -7.56
CA ILE A 93 -3.98 -3.21 -6.67
C ILE A 93 -5.23 -2.53 -6.13
N ILE A 94 -5.20 -2.20 -4.84
CA ILE A 94 -6.19 -1.38 -4.15
C ILE A 94 -5.47 -0.14 -3.63
N ASP A 95 -5.94 1.04 -4.04
CA ASP A 95 -5.26 2.31 -3.75
C ASP A 95 -5.64 2.86 -2.36
N LEU A 96 -5.19 2.16 -1.32
CA LEU A 96 -5.37 2.55 0.08
C LEU A 96 -4.85 3.97 0.37
N HIS A 97 -3.75 4.39 -0.28
CA HIS A 97 -3.24 5.76 -0.17
C HIS A 97 -4.31 6.80 -0.52
N SER A 98 -4.95 6.68 -1.68
CA SER A 98 -6.01 7.64 -2.10
C SER A 98 -7.25 7.59 -1.20
N LEU A 99 -7.54 6.42 -0.62
CA LEU A 99 -8.64 6.25 0.33
C LEU A 99 -8.40 7.02 1.65
N VAL A 100 -7.22 6.87 2.26
CA VAL A 100 -6.97 7.37 3.61
C VAL A 100 -6.14 8.65 3.67
N CYS A 101 -5.67 9.14 2.52
CA CYS A 101 -4.93 10.40 2.41
C CYS A 101 -5.75 11.47 1.69
N ARG A 102 -5.46 12.73 2.00
CA ARG A 102 -5.93 13.90 1.27
C ARG A 102 -4.78 14.89 1.17
N SER A 103 -4.38 15.24 -0.06
CA SER A 103 -3.23 16.14 -0.30
C SER A 103 -1.97 15.68 0.43
N ASP A 104 -1.67 14.37 0.32
CA ASP A 104 -0.53 13.68 0.98
C ASP A 104 -0.49 13.76 2.51
N ARG A 105 -1.60 14.12 3.14
CA ARG A 105 -1.77 14.11 4.60
C ARG A 105 -2.79 13.05 5.02
N PRO A 106 -2.60 12.40 6.19
CA PRO A 106 -3.60 11.48 6.72
C PRO A 106 -4.93 12.16 6.91
N ARG A 107 -6.00 11.51 6.47
CA ARG A 107 -7.36 11.91 6.87
C ARG A 107 -7.50 11.60 8.34
N VAL A 108 -7.90 12.60 9.12
CA VAL A 108 -8.16 12.40 10.56
C VAL A 108 -9.44 11.55 10.76
N GLN A 109 -10.40 11.67 9.85
CA GLN A 109 -11.67 10.93 9.89
C GLN A 109 -12.14 10.47 8.50
N ILE A 110 -12.84 9.34 8.46
CA ILE A 110 -13.68 8.90 7.34
C ILE A 110 -15.09 8.64 7.89
N GLY A 111 -16.06 9.46 7.48
CA GLY A 111 -17.36 9.50 8.14
C GLY A 111 -17.19 9.91 9.61
N SER A 112 -17.74 9.12 10.53
CA SER A 112 -17.57 9.32 11.99
C SER A 112 -16.38 8.55 12.59
N ALA A 113 -15.62 7.82 11.78
CA ALA A 113 -14.52 7.00 12.26
C ALA A 113 -13.24 7.83 12.38
N GLU A 114 -12.65 7.87 13.58
CA GLU A 114 -11.29 8.37 13.78
C GLU A 114 -10.31 7.40 13.13
N MET A 115 -9.42 7.91 12.27
CA MET A 115 -8.58 7.04 11.46
C MET A 115 -7.40 6.48 12.25
N GLN A 116 -6.62 7.33 12.91
CA GLN A 116 -5.38 6.95 13.60
C GLN A 116 -5.27 7.76 14.90
N SER A 117 -4.78 7.14 15.97
CA SER A 117 -4.53 7.83 17.25
C SER A 117 -3.07 8.21 17.46
N ASP A 118 -2.14 7.50 16.80
CA ASP A 118 -0.70 7.69 16.95
C ASP A 118 -0.01 8.17 15.65
N GLY A 119 -0.80 8.34 14.58
CA GLY A 119 -0.32 8.78 13.27
C GLY A 119 0.31 7.70 12.40
N ILE A 120 0.21 6.42 12.79
CA ILE A 120 0.65 5.27 12.00
C ILE A 120 -0.43 4.19 11.93
N HIS A 121 -0.92 3.76 13.09
CA HIS A 121 -1.83 2.63 13.20
C HIS A 121 -3.27 3.09 13.13
N PHE A 122 -4.10 2.36 12.36
CA PHE A 122 -5.52 2.63 12.37
C PHE A 122 -6.13 2.31 13.74
N THR A 123 -7.03 3.18 14.21
CA THR A 123 -7.90 2.83 15.34
C THR A 123 -8.83 1.68 14.94
N PRO A 124 -9.48 0.98 15.88
CA PRO A 124 -10.47 -0.04 15.53
C PRO A 124 -11.59 0.49 14.61
N THR A 125 -12.09 1.70 14.85
CA THR A 125 -13.12 2.32 14.00
C THR A 125 -12.56 2.74 12.63
N GLY A 126 -11.33 3.24 12.59
CA GLY A 126 -10.64 3.58 11.34
C GLY A 126 -10.40 2.35 10.48
N ALA A 127 -9.92 1.26 11.07
CA ALA A 127 -9.73 -0.02 10.39
C ALA A 127 -11.05 -0.59 9.85
N ALA A 128 -12.15 -0.50 10.61
CA ALA A 128 -13.48 -0.90 10.14
C ALA A 128 -13.97 -0.02 8.97
N ALA A 129 -13.68 1.28 8.97
CA ALA A 129 -13.99 2.15 7.84
C ALA A 129 -13.19 1.78 6.59
N VAL A 130 -11.88 1.55 6.73
CA VAL A 130 -11.01 1.08 5.63
C VAL A 130 -11.50 -0.26 5.10
N TRP A 131 -11.79 -1.22 5.98
CA TRP A 131 -12.22 -2.55 5.57
C TRP A 131 -13.51 -2.53 4.76
N ARG A 132 -14.49 -1.67 5.12
CA ARG A 132 -15.71 -1.50 4.31
C ARG A 132 -15.36 -1.07 2.89
N SER A 133 -14.59 0.00 2.73
CA SER A 133 -14.18 0.48 1.40
C SER A 133 -13.34 -0.54 0.61
N VAL A 134 -12.39 -1.20 1.27
CA VAL A 134 -11.56 -2.23 0.64
C VAL A 134 -12.37 -3.46 0.24
N SER A 135 -13.39 -3.83 1.02
CA SER A 135 -14.27 -4.97 0.71
C SER A 135 -15.11 -4.70 -0.54
N ASP A 136 -15.55 -3.46 -0.74
CA ASP A 136 -16.28 -3.04 -1.94
C ASP A 136 -15.38 -3.19 -3.19
N ASP A 137 -14.12 -2.73 -3.11
CA ASP A 137 -13.12 -2.93 -4.18
C ASP A 137 -12.79 -4.42 -4.39
N LEU A 138 -12.71 -5.20 -3.31
CA LEU A 138 -12.39 -6.62 -3.37
C LEU A 138 -13.51 -7.43 -4.05
N ALA A 139 -14.78 -7.08 -3.83
CA ALA A 139 -15.90 -7.76 -4.46
C ALA A 139 -15.78 -7.74 -5.99
N TRP A 140 -15.36 -6.61 -6.57
CA TRP A 140 -15.08 -6.47 -8.00
C TRP A 140 -13.97 -7.43 -8.48
N TRP A 141 -12.94 -7.65 -7.66
CA TRP A 141 -11.85 -8.58 -7.98
C TRP A 141 -12.24 -10.05 -7.85
N LEU A 142 -13.23 -10.38 -7.00
CA LEU A 142 -13.64 -11.76 -6.73
C LEU A 142 -14.70 -12.27 -7.71
N ASP A 143 -15.54 -11.38 -8.25
CA ASP A 143 -16.58 -11.71 -9.22
C ASP A 143 -16.44 -10.87 -10.50
N PRO A 144 -15.45 -11.16 -11.36
CA PRO A 144 -15.32 -10.46 -12.62
C PRO A 144 -16.41 -10.96 -13.57
N GLU A 145 -17.57 -10.30 -13.58
CA GLU A 145 -18.33 -10.16 -14.84
C GLU A 145 -17.31 -9.79 -15.94
N PRO A 146 -17.42 -10.37 -17.17
CA PRO A 146 -16.43 -10.12 -18.22
C PRO A 146 -16.25 -8.62 -18.44
N MET A 147 -15.05 -8.12 -18.11
CA MET A 147 -14.78 -6.67 -18.08
C MET A 147 -15.13 -6.02 -19.42
N PRO A 148 -15.86 -4.89 -19.44
CA PRO A 148 -15.85 -4.00 -20.60
C PRO A 148 -14.41 -3.51 -20.86
N PRO A 149 -14.05 -3.19 -22.12
CA PRO A 149 -12.68 -2.90 -22.51
C PRO A 149 -12.06 -1.74 -21.70
N VAL A 150 -10.75 -1.85 -21.45
CA VAL A 150 -9.91 -0.95 -20.67
C VAL A 150 -10.18 0.54 -20.99
N GLY A 151 -10.55 1.32 -19.97
CA GLY A 151 -10.75 2.77 -20.08
C GLY A 151 -11.81 3.37 -19.16
N ALA A 152 -12.69 2.56 -18.58
CA ALA A 152 -13.63 2.99 -17.55
C ALA A 152 -13.01 2.71 -16.18
N GLY A 153 -12.60 3.75 -15.46
CA GLY A 153 -12.33 3.66 -14.02
C GLY A 153 -13.60 3.25 -13.26
N PRO A 154 -13.51 2.97 -11.94
CA PRO A 154 -14.69 2.73 -11.12
C PRO A 154 -15.66 3.92 -11.26
N PRO A 155 -16.99 3.69 -11.21
CA PRO A 155 -17.94 4.78 -11.22
C PRO A 155 -17.66 5.71 -10.02
N SER A 156 -17.47 7.00 -10.32
CA SER A 156 -17.48 8.06 -9.30
C SER A 156 -18.82 8.07 -8.56
N PRO A 157 -18.84 8.46 -7.27
CA PRO A 157 -20.05 8.43 -6.43
C PRO A 157 -21.20 9.29 -6.97
#